data_AF-A0A920TD16-F1
#
_entry.id   AF-A0A920TD16-F1
#
_cell.length_a   1.000
_cell.length_b   1.000
_cell.length_c   1.000
_cell.angle_alpha   90.00
_cell.angle_beta   90.00
_cell.angle_gamma   90.00
#
_symmetry.space_group_name_H-M   'P 1'
#
loop_
_entity.id
_entity.type
_entity.pdbx_description
1 polymer ?
#
loop_
_entity_poly.entity_id
_entity_poly.type
_entity_poly.pdbx_seq_one_letter_code
_entity_poly.pdbx_strand_id
1 'polypeptide(L)'
;MDTVEPGRGIKPKLDGDRIVSEGDTILGGDCKAGVAAILEALESVVEDGAESRPIQLAFTREEEIGLVGARNLDLSLIMAKEAIVFDGEGTVNQITSSSPTYIGFDIEITGRAAHAGVEPEKGLSAILIASELITQLPQGRLDETTTFNIGTIEGGSVRNTVPRQQR
;
A
#
# COMPACT_ATOMS: atom_id res chain seq x y z
N MET A 1 -2.84 -1.71 16.36
CA MET A 1 -2.56 -1.17 15.02
C MET A 1 -2.56 -2.31 14.04
N ASP A 2 -2.75 -2.00 12.78
CA ASP A 2 -2.71 -2.94 11.67
C ASP A 2 -1.28 -3.33 11.28
N THR A 3 -1.19 -4.44 10.56
CA THR A 3 -0.01 -4.98 9.88
C THR A 3 -0.52 -5.82 8.71
N VAL A 4 0.27 -6.02 7.66
CA VAL A 4 -0.05 -7.00 6.60
C VAL A 4 -0.16 -8.46 7.12
N GLU A 5 -0.76 -9.33 6.31
CA GLU A 5 -0.76 -10.77 6.54
C GLU A 5 0.52 -11.43 5.97
N PRO A 6 1.04 -12.53 6.56
CA PRO A 6 0.53 -13.25 7.74
C PRO A 6 1.00 -12.63 9.07
N GLY A 7 0.11 -11.93 9.78
CA GLY A 7 0.42 -11.10 10.96
C GLY A 7 -0.11 -11.63 12.30
N ARG A 8 -0.71 -12.82 12.30
CA ARG A 8 -1.35 -13.42 13.48
C ARG A 8 -0.42 -14.43 14.17
N GLY A 9 -0.29 -14.30 15.49
CA GLY A 9 0.53 -15.23 16.28
C GLY A 9 2.03 -15.03 16.09
N ILE A 10 2.46 -13.81 15.77
CA ILE A 10 3.88 -13.45 15.61
C ILE A 10 4.65 -13.81 16.88
N LYS A 11 5.76 -14.53 16.70
CA LYS A 11 6.72 -14.85 17.76
C LYS A 11 8.04 -14.17 17.43
N PRO A 12 8.39 -13.06 18.09
CA PRO A 12 9.67 -12.41 17.88
C PRO A 12 10.79 -13.14 18.63
N LYS A 13 11.98 -13.21 18.04
CA LYS A 13 13.23 -13.62 18.70
C LYS A 13 14.34 -12.61 18.46
N LEU A 14 15.33 -12.65 19.33
CA LEU A 14 16.61 -11.98 19.09
C LEU A 14 17.50 -12.85 18.20
N ASP A 15 18.08 -12.22 17.19
CA ASP A 15 19.11 -12.80 16.32
C ASP A 15 20.25 -11.79 16.22
N GLY A 16 21.25 -11.95 17.09
CA GLY A 16 22.32 -10.98 17.27
C GLY A 16 21.79 -9.62 17.76
N ASP A 17 21.96 -8.59 16.94
CA ASP A 17 21.50 -7.22 17.17
C ASP A 17 20.11 -6.93 16.56
N ARG A 18 19.44 -7.95 16.00
CA ARG A 18 18.15 -7.81 15.33
C ARG A 18 17.04 -8.52 16.08
N ILE A 19 15.84 -7.98 15.98
CA ILE A 19 14.61 -8.70 16.30
C ILE A 19 14.07 -9.27 14.99
N VAL A 20 13.78 -10.57 14.96
CA VAL A 20 13.27 -11.27 13.77
C VAL A 20 12.08 -12.16 14.14
N SER A 21 11.25 -12.52 13.16
CA SER A 21 10.18 -13.50 13.37
C SER A 21 10.77 -14.92 13.51
N GLU A 22 10.21 -15.75 14.38
CA GLU A 22 10.63 -17.15 14.59
C GLU A 22 10.11 -18.13 13.53
N GLY A 23 9.19 -17.74 12.66
CA GLY A 23 8.53 -18.66 11.74
C GLY A 23 7.91 -17.97 10.52
N ASP A 24 6.77 -18.51 10.08
CA ASP A 24 6.14 -18.15 8.80
C ASP A 24 5.28 -16.87 8.85
N THR A 25 5.44 -16.05 9.89
CA THR A 25 4.74 -14.75 10.03
C THR A 25 5.68 -13.60 9.71
N ILE A 26 5.11 -12.45 9.36
CA ILE A 26 5.84 -11.18 9.43
C ILE A 26 6.29 -10.89 10.87
N LEU A 27 7.22 -9.94 11.04
CA LEU A 27 7.57 -9.41 12.37
C LEU A 27 6.58 -8.33 12.85
N GLY A 28 6.02 -7.56 11.90
CA GLY A 28 5.22 -6.37 12.21
C GLY A 28 6.04 -5.23 12.80
N GLY A 29 7.34 -5.16 12.47
CA GLY A 29 8.18 -3.99 12.80
C GLY A 29 7.63 -2.72 12.15
N ASP A 30 7.17 -2.85 10.91
CA ASP A 30 6.23 -1.94 10.28
C ASP A 30 4.82 -2.15 10.89
N CYS A 31 4.23 -1.21 11.64
CA CYS A 31 4.81 0.04 12.16
C CYS A 31 5.04 0.00 13.70
N LYS A 32 5.03 -1.21 14.30
CA LYS A 32 5.14 -1.37 15.77
C LYS A 32 6.49 -0.93 16.33
N ALA A 33 7.56 -0.93 15.54
CA ALA A 33 8.86 -0.40 15.95
C ALA A 33 8.78 1.12 16.19
N GLY A 34 8.12 1.85 15.30
CA GLY A 34 7.87 3.29 15.45
C GLY A 34 7.04 3.59 16.68
N VAL A 35 6.00 2.80 16.95
CA VAL A 35 5.18 2.96 18.15
C VAL A 35 5.92 2.63 19.44
N ALA A 36 6.71 1.56 19.46
CA ALA A 36 7.56 1.27 20.61
C ALA A 36 8.52 2.44 20.90
N ALA A 37 9.15 3.01 19.87
CA ALA A 37 10.04 4.16 20.01
C ALA A 37 9.33 5.42 20.53
N ILE A 38 8.12 5.71 20.05
CA ILE A 38 7.31 6.84 20.54
C ILE A 38 6.96 6.67 22.02
N LEU A 39 6.51 5.47 22.40
CA LEU A 39 6.09 5.20 23.78
C LEU A 39 7.27 5.28 24.75
N GLU A 40 8.41 4.64 24.40
CA GLU A 40 9.64 4.70 25.18
C GLU A 40 10.11 6.14 25.36
N ALA A 41 10.17 6.94 24.29
CA ALA A 41 10.63 8.32 24.36
C ALA A 41 9.77 9.18 25.31
N LEU A 42 8.45 8.93 25.36
CA LEU A 42 7.55 9.62 26.29
C LEU A 42 7.76 9.17 27.73
N GLU A 43 7.98 7.88 27.95
CA GLU A 43 8.30 7.32 29.27
C GLU A 43 9.62 7.91 29.78
N SER A 44 10.69 7.89 28.98
CA SER A 44 11.99 8.45 29.36
C SER A 44 11.91 9.95 29.70
N VAL A 45 11.17 10.75 28.92
CA VAL A 45 10.99 12.19 29.20
C VAL A 45 10.33 12.42 30.57
N VAL A 46 9.35 11.58 30.91
CA VAL A 46 8.67 11.65 32.21
C VAL A 46 9.59 11.22 33.34
N GLU A 47 10.34 10.13 33.17
CA GLU A 47 11.29 9.61 34.15
C GLU A 47 12.44 10.57 34.44
N ASP A 48 12.99 11.19 33.40
CA ASP A 48 14.08 12.16 33.50
C ASP A 48 13.61 13.53 34.03
N GLY A 49 12.29 13.76 34.11
CA GLY A 49 11.73 15.07 34.45
C GLY A 49 12.10 16.16 33.44
N ALA A 50 12.35 15.78 32.19
CA ALA A 50 12.79 16.69 31.15
C ALA A 50 11.65 17.63 30.71
N GLU A 51 11.99 18.88 30.39
CA GLU A 51 11.02 19.79 29.77
C GLU A 51 10.67 19.30 28.35
N SER A 52 9.37 19.35 28.02
CA SER A 52 8.87 18.99 26.71
C SER A 52 7.88 20.02 26.19
N ARG A 53 7.79 20.14 24.85
CA ARG A 53 6.72 20.88 24.18
C ARG A 53 5.42 20.06 24.22
N PRO A 54 4.24 20.66 24.03
CA PRO A 54 3.02 19.89 23.83
C PRO A 54 3.16 18.90 22.67
N ILE A 55 2.86 17.62 22.93
CA ILE A 55 2.92 16.54 21.95
C ILE A 55 1.51 15.97 21.78
N GLN A 56 1.09 15.76 20.54
CA GLN A 56 -0.12 15.01 20.20
C GLN A 56 0.29 13.71 19.49
N LEU A 57 -0.36 12.61 19.88
CA LEU A 57 -0.17 11.30 19.25
C LEU A 57 -1.40 10.96 18.42
N ALA A 58 -1.16 10.52 17.18
CA ALA A 58 -2.19 9.97 16.31
C ALA A 58 -1.77 8.57 15.89
N PHE A 59 -2.46 7.56 16.42
CA PHE A 59 -2.30 6.17 15.99
C PHE A 59 -3.42 5.84 15.01
N THR A 60 -3.04 5.65 13.75
CA THR A 60 -3.97 5.29 12.68
C THR A 60 -4.27 3.79 12.69
N ARG A 61 -5.28 3.41 11.93
CA ARG A 61 -5.61 2.02 11.60
C ARG A 61 -5.79 1.92 10.10
N GLU A 62 -5.64 0.73 9.55
CA GLU A 62 -5.90 0.44 8.14
C GLU A 62 -5.05 1.33 7.20
N GLU A 63 -3.80 1.57 7.60
CA GLU A 63 -2.75 2.15 6.77
C GLU A 63 -2.49 1.21 5.58
N GLU A 64 -2.33 -0.08 5.87
CA GLU A 64 -1.85 -1.14 4.97
C GLU A 64 -2.80 -1.42 3.79
N ILE A 65 -4.04 -0.94 3.90
CA ILE A 65 -5.10 -1.08 2.88
C ILE A 65 -5.46 0.25 2.20
N GLY A 66 -4.59 1.26 2.33
CA GLY A 66 -4.72 2.54 1.63
C GLY A 66 -5.05 3.73 2.52
N LEU A 67 -4.40 3.82 3.68
CA LEU A 67 -4.45 4.99 4.58
C LEU A 67 -5.87 5.31 5.09
N VAL A 68 -6.72 4.29 5.27
CA VAL A 68 -8.15 4.49 5.54
C VAL A 68 -8.36 5.26 6.85
N GLY A 69 -7.66 4.90 7.92
CA GLY A 69 -7.76 5.62 9.19
C GLY A 69 -7.28 7.07 9.10
N ALA A 70 -6.15 7.32 8.41
CA ALA A 70 -5.62 8.68 8.23
C ALA A 70 -6.58 9.56 7.40
N ARG A 71 -7.17 9.01 6.33
CA ARG A 71 -8.13 9.70 5.47
C ARG A 71 -9.44 10.08 6.18
N ASN A 72 -9.79 9.35 7.23
CA ASN A 72 -11.00 9.58 8.03
C ASN A 72 -10.70 10.25 9.39
N LEU A 73 -9.46 10.66 9.63
CA LEU A 73 -9.08 11.36 10.85
C LEU A 73 -9.73 12.74 10.86
N ASP A 74 -10.45 13.07 11.93
CA ASP A 74 -10.96 14.42 12.14
C ASP A 74 -9.81 15.38 12.45
N LEU A 75 -9.37 16.11 11.43
CA LEU A 75 -8.27 17.07 11.53
C LEU A 75 -8.57 18.23 12.47
N SER A 76 -9.84 18.47 12.84
CA SER A 76 -10.17 19.50 13.84
C SER A 76 -9.66 19.14 15.24
N LEU A 77 -9.33 17.88 15.49
CA LEU A 77 -8.70 17.40 16.73
C LEU A 77 -7.18 17.65 16.78
N ILE A 78 -6.56 17.97 15.63
CA ILE A 78 -5.12 18.17 15.50
C ILE A 78 -4.80 19.66 15.66
N MET A 79 -4.08 19.99 16.73
CA MET A 79 -3.59 21.34 17.04
C MET A 79 -2.10 21.50 16.72
N ALA A 80 -1.39 20.40 16.52
CA ALA A 80 0.02 20.39 16.17
C ALA A 80 0.27 21.11 14.84
N LYS A 81 1.35 21.91 14.79
CA LYS A 81 1.77 22.65 13.59
C LYS A 81 2.70 21.85 12.69
N GLU A 82 3.31 20.81 13.25
CA GLU A 82 4.30 19.95 12.62
C GLU A 82 3.99 18.51 13.04
N ALA A 83 4.24 17.57 12.14
CA ALA A 83 4.08 16.14 12.40
C ALA A 83 5.33 15.39 11.94
N ILE A 84 5.67 14.33 12.69
CA ILE A 84 6.70 13.37 12.32
C ILE A 84 6.00 12.01 12.29
N VAL A 85 6.13 11.31 11.17
CA VAL A 85 5.55 9.98 10.98
C VAL A 85 6.65 8.94 11.19
N PHE A 86 6.47 8.07 12.19
CA PHE A 86 7.42 7.01 12.53
C PHE A 86 7.10 5.74 11.74
N ASP A 87 7.10 5.89 10.41
CA ASP A 87 6.72 4.84 9.46
C ASP A 87 7.54 4.94 8.17
N GLY A 88 8.75 5.47 8.29
CA GLY A 88 9.66 5.64 7.17
C GLY A 88 10.55 4.41 6.99
N GLU A 89 10.76 4.00 5.75
CA GLU A 89 11.82 3.05 5.42
C GLU A 89 13.21 3.71 5.45
N GLY A 90 14.23 2.91 5.76
CA GLY A 90 15.64 3.31 5.75
C GLY A 90 16.29 3.25 7.12
N THR A 91 17.44 3.90 7.24
CA THR A 91 18.18 3.99 8.50
C THR A 91 17.55 5.03 9.44
N VAL A 92 17.74 4.87 10.75
CA VAL A 92 17.15 5.77 11.78
C VAL A 92 17.53 7.25 11.65
N ASN A 93 18.60 7.56 10.90
CA ASN A 93 19.07 8.91 10.63
C ASN A 93 18.60 9.47 9.28
N GLN A 94 17.71 8.76 8.57
CA GLN A 94 17.12 9.19 7.31
C GLN A 94 15.80 9.92 7.56
N ILE A 95 15.61 11.07 6.91
CA ILE A 95 14.35 11.82 6.94
C ILE A 95 13.78 11.84 5.53
N THR A 96 12.61 11.24 5.37
CA THR A 96 11.83 11.31 4.13
C THR A 96 11.03 12.60 4.12
N SER A 97 11.48 13.60 3.36
CA SER A 97 10.86 14.93 3.31
C SER A 97 9.68 15.04 2.33
N SER A 98 9.52 14.06 1.43
CA SER A 98 8.47 14.03 0.44
C SER A 98 8.15 12.61 -0.01
N SER A 99 6.92 12.39 -0.44
CA SER A 99 6.44 11.15 -1.05
C SER A 99 5.64 11.47 -2.32
N PRO A 100 5.62 10.55 -3.31
CA PRO A 100 4.83 10.76 -4.51
C PRO A 100 3.33 10.67 -4.21
N THR A 101 2.51 11.31 -5.04
CA THR A 101 1.06 11.06 -5.04
C THR A 101 0.79 9.72 -5.72
N TYR A 102 -0.02 8.88 -5.07
CA TYR A 102 -0.52 7.63 -5.66
C TYR A 102 -1.90 7.85 -6.29
N ILE A 103 -2.05 7.46 -7.56
CA ILE A 103 -3.33 7.48 -8.29
C ILE A 103 -3.55 6.11 -8.90
N GLY A 104 -4.66 5.47 -8.55
CA GLY A 104 -5.11 4.21 -9.13
C GLY A 104 -6.26 4.41 -10.12
N PHE A 105 -6.30 3.58 -11.16
CA PHE A 105 -7.38 3.53 -12.14
C PHE A 105 -7.88 2.10 -12.28
N ASP A 106 -9.20 1.92 -12.27
CA ASP A 106 -9.86 0.70 -12.72
C ASP A 106 -10.39 0.94 -14.14
N ILE A 107 -10.00 0.08 -15.10
CA ILE A 107 -10.44 0.19 -16.49
C ILE A 107 -11.24 -1.06 -16.84
N GLU A 108 -12.55 -0.90 -17.01
CA GLU A 108 -13.42 -1.99 -17.51
C GLU A 108 -13.60 -1.90 -19.01
N ILE A 109 -13.29 -2.98 -19.72
CA ILE A 109 -13.45 -3.08 -21.17
C ILE A 109 -14.57 -4.06 -21.50
N THR A 110 -15.61 -3.53 -22.17
CA THR A 110 -16.74 -4.31 -22.65
C THR A 110 -16.67 -4.52 -24.16
N GLY A 111 -16.48 -5.78 -24.54
CA GLY A 111 -16.59 -6.28 -25.90
C GLY A 111 -17.96 -6.91 -26.20
N ARG A 112 -17.98 -7.88 -27.12
CA ARG A 112 -19.17 -8.62 -27.55
C ARG A 112 -18.84 -10.10 -27.69
N ALA A 113 -19.58 -10.94 -26.96
CA ALA A 113 -19.39 -12.39 -27.01
C ALA A 113 -19.86 -12.97 -28.35
N ALA A 114 -19.16 -14.00 -28.81
CA ALA A 114 -19.52 -14.86 -29.92
C ALA A 114 -18.85 -16.23 -29.74
N HIS A 115 -19.36 -17.27 -30.39
CA HIS A 115 -18.69 -18.57 -30.36
C HIS A 115 -17.43 -18.51 -31.21
N ALA A 116 -16.25 -18.71 -30.59
CA ALA A 116 -14.95 -18.45 -31.22
C ALA A 116 -14.67 -19.35 -32.43
N GLY A 117 -15.23 -20.56 -32.45
CA GLY A 117 -15.08 -21.50 -33.58
C GLY A 117 -16.19 -21.48 -34.62
N VAL A 118 -17.24 -20.66 -34.47
CA VAL A 118 -18.39 -20.67 -35.38
C VAL A 118 -18.54 -19.33 -36.11
N GLU A 119 -18.56 -18.23 -35.36
CA GLU A 119 -18.82 -16.89 -35.90
C GLU A 119 -18.02 -15.80 -35.16
N PRO A 120 -16.68 -15.93 -35.04
CA PRO A 120 -15.86 -14.98 -34.29
C PRO A 120 -15.95 -13.55 -34.81
N GLU A 121 -16.24 -13.34 -36.09
CA GLU A 121 -16.41 -12.04 -36.74
C GLU A 121 -17.61 -11.24 -36.22
N LYS A 122 -18.58 -11.92 -35.59
CA LYS A 122 -19.68 -11.24 -34.88
C LYS A 122 -19.32 -10.86 -33.46
N GLY A 123 -18.20 -11.34 -32.93
CA GLY A 123 -17.66 -10.94 -31.63
C GLY A 123 -16.92 -9.61 -31.67
N LEU A 124 -16.52 -9.14 -30.49
CA LEU A 124 -15.54 -8.07 -30.27
C LEU A 124 -14.77 -8.44 -28.99
N SER A 125 -13.51 -8.81 -29.12
CA SER A 125 -12.75 -9.33 -27.97
C SER A 125 -12.31 -8.20 -27.04
N ALA A 126 -12.82 -8.20 -25.81
CA ALA A 126 -12.36 -7.27 -24.77
C ALA A 126 -10.88 -7.45 -24.44
N ILE A 127 -10.37 -8.69 -24.47
CA ILE A 127 -8.95 -8.98 -24.24
C ILE A 127 -8.08 -8.40 -25.36
N LEU A 128 -8.55 -8.43 -26.62
CA LEU A 128 -7.82 -7.86 -27.74
C LEU A 128 -7.71 -6.34 -27.58
N ILE A 129 -8.84 -5.68 -27.27
CA ILE A 129 -8.87 -4.24 -27.00
C ILE A 129 -7.95 -3.88 -25.81
N ALA A 130 -7.99 -4.67 -24.72
CA ALA A 130 -7.10 -4.50 -23.57
C ALA A 130 -5.63 -4.55 -23.98
N SER A 131 -5.27 -5.56 -24.78
CA SER A 131 -3.90 -5.78 -25.24
C SER A 131 -3.40 -4.61 -26.09
N GLU A 132 -4.25 -4.09 -26.98
CA GLU A 132 -3.96 -2.91 -27.80
C GLU A 132 -3.81 -1.64 -26.95
N LEU A 133 -4.61 -1.47 -25.90
CA LEU A 133 -4.48 -0.33 -24.98
C LEU A 133 -3.22 -0.43 -24.12
N ILE A 134 -2.95 -1.60 -23.54
CA ILE A 134 -1.78 -1.84 -22.68
C ILE A 134 -0.48 -1.50 -23.41
N THR A 135 -0.38 -1.87 -24.69
CA THR A 135 0.80 -1.60 -25.53
C THR A 135 0.98 -0.12 -25.90
N GLN A 136 -0.07 0.70 -25.77
CA GLN A 136 -0.02 2.13 -26.03
C GLN A 136 0.17 2.96 -24.76
N LEU A 137 -0.15 2.41 -23.59
CA LEU A 137 0.05 3.07 -22.32
C LEU A 137 1.55 3.07 -21.94
N PRO A 138 2.05 4.16 -21.34
CA PRO A 138 3.43 4.21 -20.86
C PRO A 138 3.60 3.18 -19.73
N GLN A 139 4.82 2.70 -19.48
CA GLN A 139 5.09 1.70 -18.42
C GLN A 139 6.44 1.97 -17.76
N GLY A 140 6.55 1.64 -16.48
CA GLY A 140 7.77 1.79 -15.70
C GLY A 140 8.05 3.24 -15.30
N ARG A 141 9.32 3.64 -15.40
CA ARG A 141 9.81 4.98 -15.04
C ARG A 141 9.55 5.94 -16.21
N LEU A 142 8.71 6.95 -16.00
CA LEU A 142 8.32 7.91 -17.06
C LEU A 142 9.25 9.11 -17.10
N ASP A 143 9.65 9.60 -15.94
CA ASP A 143 10.62 10.66 -15.70
C ASP A 143 11.30 10.43 -14.35
N GLU A 144 12.17 11.34 -13.89
CA GLU A 144 12.93 11.20 -12.63
C GLU A 144 12.06 10.90 -11.40
N THR A 145 10.81 11.34 -11.39
CA THR A 145 9.90 11.30 -10.23
C THR A 145 8.61 10.52 -10.46
N THR A 146 8.26 10.22 -11.71
CA THR A 146 6.98 9.59 -12.08
C THR A 146 7.15 8.15 -12.53
N THR A 147 6.29 7.26 -12.05
CA THR A 147 6.16 5.88 -12.53
C THR A 147 4.72 5.58 -12.93
N PHE A 148 4.55 4.61 -13.83
CA PHE A 148 3.25 4.05 -14.18
C PHE A 148 3.37 2.53 -14.32
N ASN A 149 2.37 1.80 -13.86
CA ASN A 149 2.37 0.35 -13.93
C ASN A 149 0.95 -0.20 -14.05
N ILE A 150 0.77 -1.21 -14.90
CA ILE A 150 -0.44 -2.04 -14.91
C ILE A 150 -0.19 -3.24 -14.00
N GLY A 151 -0.82 -3.23 -12.82
CA GLY A 151 -0.58 -4.23 -11.78
C GLY A 151 -1.37 -5.53 -11.96
N THR A 152 -2.57 -5.47 -12.52
CA THR A 152 -3.50 -6.59 -12.64
C THR A 152 -4.21 -6.56 -13.99
N ILE A 153 -4.47 -7.73 -14.56
CA ILE A 153 -5.28 -7.91 -15.78
C ILE A 153 -6.13 -9.17 -15.57
N GLU A 154 -7.45 -9.02 -15.62
CA GLU A 154 -8.39 -10.13 -15.48
C GLU A 154 -9.40 -10.11 -16.63
N GLY A 155 -9.60 -11.21 -17.35
CA GLY A 155 -10.56 -11.22 -18.45
C GLY A 155 -10.81 -12.60 -19.06
N GLY A 156 -11.96 -12.72 -19.73
CA GLY A 156 -12.44 -13.97 -20.31
C GLY A 156 -13.09 -14.92 -19.30
N SER A 157 -13.89 -15.86 -19.81
CA SER A 157 -14.64 -16.81 -18.98
C SER A 157 -14.46 -18.26 -19.44
N VAL A 158 -14.56 -18.52 -20.75
CA VAL A 158 -14.44 -19.86 -21.34
C VAL A 158 -13.63 -19.79 -22.64
N ARG A 159 -12.78 -20.80 -22.89
CA ARG A 159 -11.83 -20.84 -24.03
C ARG A 159 -12.48 -20.76 -25.41
N ASN A 160 -13.71 -21.24 -25.58
CA ASN A 160 -14.39 -21.31 -26.89
C ASN A 160 -15.29 -20.09 -27.16
N THR A 161 -15.16 -19.01 -26.40
CA THR A 161 -15.97 -17.79 -26.52
C THR A 161 -15.08 -16.57 -26.75
N VAL A 162 -15.48 -15.69 -27.66
CA VAL A 162 -14.87 -14.36 -27.80
C VAL A 162 -15.08 -13.58 -26.49
N PRO A 163 -14.02 -13.17 -25.77
CA PRO A 163 -14.14 -12.54 -24.45
C PRO A 163 -14.97 -11.25 -24.48
N ARG A 164 -16.02 -11.16 -23.64
CA ARG A 164 -16.85 -9.95 -23.53
C ARG A 164 -16.35 -8.95 -22.49
N GLN A 165 -15.71 -9.40 -21.42
CA GLN A 165 -15.31 -8.54 -20.31
C GLN A 165 -13.82 -8.72 -20.01
N GLN A 166 -13.19 -7.60 -19.68
CA GLN A 166 -11.85 -7.50 -19.10
C GLN A 166 -11.84 -6.33 -18.10
N ARG A 167 -11.07 -6.49 -17.03
CA ARG A 167 -10.75 -5.49 -16.00
C ARG A 167 -9.23 -5.41 -15.81
#